data_AF-A0A2P6FLB9-F1
#
_entry.id   AF-A0A2P6FLB9-F1
#
_cell.length_a   1.000
_cell.length_b   1.000
_cell.length_c   1.000
_cell.angle_alpha   90.00
_cell.angle_beta   90.00
_cell.angle_gamma   90.00
#
_symmetry.space_group_name_H-M   'P 1'
#
loop_
_entity.id
_entity.type
_entity.pdbx_description
1 polymer ?
#
loop_
_entity_poly.entity_id
_entity_poly.type
_entity_poly.pdbx_seq_one_letter_code
_entity_poly.pdbx_strand_id
1 'polypeptide(L)'
;GADELLEHVKTSLGVEEGSITEDELFTFEEAECVAACTEAPCFTVNYRYFHRATKELFDEVVVDLRAGESPLSKGSADDQGVMPEHGTLSRVRQQIPKSRCAGIKHPEEIKGPPNWIEESV
;
A
#
# COMPACT_ATOMS: atom_id res chain seq x y z
N GLY A 1 10.82 -9.50 -3.42
CA GLY A 1 9.85 -8.72 -2.63
C GLY A 1 8.59 -8.46 -3.44
N ALA A 2 8.46 -7.28 -4.04
CA ALA A 2 7.34 -6.96 -4.92
C ALA A 2 7.27 -7.90 -6.14
N ASP A 3 8.40 -8.17 -6.80
CA ASP A 3 8.48 -9.07 -7.96
C ASP A 3 7.95 -10.48 -7.64
N GLU A 4 8.32 -11.03 -6.48
CA GLU A 4 7.83 -12.35 -6.03
C GLU A 4 6.33 -12.36 -5.73
N LEU A 5 5.79 -11.22 -5.29
CA LEU A 5 4.35 -11.06 -5.08
C LEU A 5 3.64 -10.94 -6.43
N LEU A 6 4.19 -10.19 -7.39
CA LEU A 6 3.64 -10.05 -8.74
C LEU A 6 3.57 -11.40 -9.48
N GLU A 7 4.62 -12.22 -9.40
CA GLU A 7 4.63 -13.57 -9.97
C GLU A 7 3.59 -14.49 -9.30
N HIS A 8 3.38 -14.32 -7.98
CA HIS A 8 2.31 -15.01 -7.27
C HIS A 8 0.92 -14.54 -7.72
N VAL A 9 0.72 -13.24 -7.93
CA VAL A 9 -0.56 -12.68 -8.44
C VAL A 9 -0.90 -13.28 -9.80
N LYS A 10 0.05 -13.32 -10.74
CA LYS A 10 -0.13 -13.96 -12.07
C LYS A 10 -0.59 -15.42 -11.94
N THR A 11 0.09 -16.18 -11.08
CA THR A 11 -0.23 -17.60 -10.85
C THR A 11 -1.57 -17.80 -10.15
N SER A 12 -1.88 -16.98 -9.14
CA SER A 12 -3.08 -17.10 -8.30
C SER A 12 -4.35 -16.68 -9.05
N LEU A 13 -4.27 -15.63 -9.87
CA LEU A 13 -5.39 -15.18 -10.70
C LEU A 13 -5.50 -15.93 -12.03
N GLY A 14 -4.41 -16.54 -12.52
CA GLY A 14 -4.38 -17.30 -13.76
C GLY A 14 -4.52 -16.45 -15.02
N VAL A 15 -4.22 -15.14 -14.94
CA VAL A 15 -4.27 -14.20 -16.06
C VAL A 15 -3.01 -13.34 -16.11
N GLU A 16 -2.72 -12.80 -17.28
CA GLU A 16 -1.64 -11.83 -17.47
C GLU A 16 -2.06 -10.43 -17.03
N GLU A 17 -1.07 -9.58 -16.81
CA GLU A 17 -1.27 -8.16 -16.51
C GLU A 17 -2.14 -7.46 -17.58
N GLY A 18 -3.03 -6.58 -17.14
CA GLY A 18 -3.97 -5.86 -18.00
C GLY A 18 -5.13 -6.71 -18.54
N SER A 19 -5.19 -8.00 -18.19
CA SER A 19 -6.31 -8.89 -18.53
C SER A 19 -7.32 -8.97 -17.39
N ILE A 20 -8.52 -9.47 -17.71
CA ILE A 20 -9.58 -9.74 -16.73
C ILE A 20 -9.71 -11.25 -16.49
N THR A 21 -9.95 -11.62 -15.24
CA THR A 21 -10.27 -12.98 -14.80
C THR A 21 -11.62 -13.47 -15.36
N GLU A 22 -11.80 -14.79 -15.48
CA GLU A 22 -13.04 -15.38 -16.04
C GLU A 22 -14.30 -15.06 -15.21
N ASP A 23 -14.14 -14.82 -13.91
CA ASP A 23 -15.22 -14.40 -13.01
C ASP A 23 -15.54 -12.89 -13.13
N GLU A 24 -14.83 -12.17 -13.99
CA GLU A 24 -14.96 -10.73 -14.25
C GLU A 24 -14.69 -9.83 -13.02
N LEU A 25 -14.04 -10.38 -11.98
CA LEU A 25 -13.84 -9.65 -10.71
C LEU A 25 -12.51 -8.93 -10.61
N PHE A 26 -11.45 -9.46 -11.24
CA PHE A 26 -10.10 -8.95 -11.06
C PHE A 26 -9.43 -8.59 -12.39
N THR A 27 -8.83 -7.41 -12.39
CA THR A 27 -7.76 -6.96 -13.29
C THR A 27 -6.59 -6.51 -12.41
N PHE A 28 -5.37 -6.73 -12.84
CA PHE A 28 -4.20 -6.22 -12.11
C PHE A 28 -3.18 -5.59 -13.07
N GLU A 29 -2.39 -4.69 -12.51
CA GLU A 29 -1.23 -4.06 -13.15
C GLU A 29 -0.08 -3.98 -12.15
N GLU A 30 1.13 -3.98 -12.67
CA GLU A 30 2.31 -3.59 -11.94
C GLU A 30 2.28 -2.06 -11.76
N ALA A 31 2.29 -1.64 -10.50
CA ALA A 31 2.44 -0.24 -10.16
C ALA A 31 3.88 0.04 -9.76
N GLU A 32 4.39 1.16 -10.27
CA GLU A 32 5.63 1.78 -9.77
C GLU A 32 5.45 2.27 -8.32
N CYS A 33 6.34 3.14 -7.85
CA CYS A 33 6.32 3.64 -6.47
C CYS A 33 4.93 4.16 -6.01
N VAL A 34 4.34 3.47 -5.04
CA VAL A 34 3.06 3.84 -4.37
C VAL A 34 3.26 4.55 -3.02
N ALA A 35 4.46 5.09 -2.77
CA ALA A 35 4.83 5.83 -1.56
C ALA A 35 4.64 5.07 -0.22
N ALA A 36 4.72 3.74 -0.25
CA ALA A 36 4.60 2.87 0.94
C ALA A 36 5.90 2.12 1.25
N CYS A 37 7.07 2.73 1.01
CA CYS A 37 8.37 2.06 1.08
C CYS A 37 8.67 1.48 2.48
N THR A 38 8.24 2.12 3.57
CA THR A 38 8.41 1.61 4.94
C THR A 38 7.49 0.43 5.28
N GLU A 39 6.51 0.19 4.42
CA GLU A 39 5.46 -0.80 4.54
C GLU A 39 5.55 -1.86 3.43
N ALA A 40 6.64 -1.87 2.66
CA ALA A 40 6.88 -2.82 1.60
C ALA A 40 7.06 -4.26 2.12
N PRO A 41 6.76 -5.29 1.30
CA PRO A 41 6.04 -5.20 0.03
C PRO A 41 4.56 -4.84 0.25
N CYS A 42 3.91 -4.28 -0.77
CA CYS A 42 2.52 -3.86 -0.67
C CYS A 42 1.82 -3.91 -2.02
N PHE A 43 0.50 -4.02 -2.00
CA PHE A 43 -0.36 -3.87 -3.17
C PHE A 43 -1.59 -3.02 -2.82
N THR A 44 -2.34 -2.62 -3.83
CA THR A 44 -3.58 -1.88 -3.63
C THR A 44 -4.76 -2.50 -4.39
N VAL A 45 -5.93 -2.49 -3.79
CA VAL A 45 -7.20 -2.84 -4.44
C VAL A 45 -8.13 -1.65 -4.31
N ASN A 46 -8.62 -1.11 -5.43
CA ASN A 46 -9.50 0.07 -5.43
C ASN A 46 -8.96 1.24 -4.55
N TYR A 47 -7.65 1.50 -4.63
CA TYR A 47 -6.91 2.48 -3.81
C TYR A 47 -6.87 2.22 -2.29
N ARG A 48 -7.16 0.99 -1.86
CA ARG A 48 -6.98 0.51 -0.48
C ARG A 48 -5.67 -0.24 -0.37
N TYR A 49 -4.86 0.12 0.62
CA TYR A 49 -3.53 -0.43 0.79
C TYR A 49 -3.53 -1.73 1.59
N PHE A 50 -2.71 -2.68 1.15
CA PHE A 50 -2.33 -3.87 1.90
C PHE A 50 -0.83 -3.81 2.14
N HIS A 51 -0.46 -3.33 3.32
CA HIS A 51 0.93 -3.17 3.78
C HIS A 51 1.53 -4.48 4.28
N ARG A 52 2.86 -4.60 4.20
CA ARG A 52 3.65 -5.77 4.63
C ARG A 52 3.08 -7.07 4.07
N ALA A 53 2.68 -7.03 2.80
CA ALA A 53 1.92 -8.09 2.16
C ALA A 53 2.72 -9.40 2.05
N THR A 54 2.03 -10.51 2.23
CA THR A 54 2.54 -11.84 1.91
C THR A 54 1.69 -12.47 0.81
N LYS A 55 2.16 -13.60 0.27
CA LYS A 55 1.41 -14.36 -0.74
C LYS A 55 0.09 -14.88 -0.17
N GLU A 56 0.13 -15.35 1.07
CA GLU A 56 -1.03 -15.83 1.82
C GLU A 56 -2.03 -14.71 2.06
N LEU A 57 -1.57 -13.50 2.44
CA LEU A 57 -2.46 -12.35 2.57
C LEU A 57 -3.15 -12.04 1.24
N PHE A 58 -2.41 -12.04 0.13
CA PHE A 58 -3.01 -11.81 -1.19
C PHE A 58 -4.10 -12.84 -1.51
N ASP A 59 -3.84 -14.13 -1.29
CA ASP A 59 -4.82 -15.18 -1.54
C ASP A 59 -6.07 -15.02 -0.65
N GLU A 60 -5.89 -14.68 0.63
CA GLU A 60 -7.01 -14.39 1.54
C GLU A 60 -7.83 -13.18 1.08
N VAL A 61 -7.19 -12.14 0.54
CA VAL A 61 -7.86 -10.97 -0.02
C VAL A 61 -8.71 -11.36 -1.24
N VAL A 62 -8.16 -12.18 -2.15
CA VAL A 62 -8.88 -12.65 -3.34
C VAL A 62 -10.09 -13.50 -2.94
N VAL A 63 -9.96 -14.38 -1.96
CA VAL A 63 -11.06 -15.23 -1.47
C VAL A 63 -12.20 -14.39 -0.91
N ASP A 64 -11.92 -13.41 -0.05
CA ASP A 64 -12.94 -12.54 0.53
C ASP A 64 -13.67 -11.75 -0.56
N LEU A 65 -12.92 -11.18 -1.51
CA LEU A 65 -13.50 -10.37 -2.58
C LEU A 65 -14.41 -11.22 -3.50
N ARG A 66 -14.02 -12.46 -3.80
CA ARG A 66 -14.90 -13.41 -4.51
C ARG A 66 -16.17 -13.75 -3.73
N ALA A 67 -16.09 -13.79 -2.40
CA ALA A 67 -17.23 -14.01 -1.52
C ALA A 67 -18.09 -12.75 -1.31
N GLY A 68 -17.68 -11.59 -1.83
CA GLY A 68 -18.34 -10.30 -1.58
C GLY A 68 -18.08 -9.74 -0.19
N GLU A 69 -17.06 -10.23 0.51
CA GLU A 69 -16.65 -9.77 1.82
C GLU A 69 -15.53 -8.72 1.71
N SER A 70 -15.44 -7.82 2.70
CA SER A 70 -14.40 -6.79 2.70
C SER A 70 -13.13 -7.28 3.41
N PRO A 71 -11.98 -7.33 2.72
CA PRO A 71 -10.74 -7.85 3.30
C PRO A 71 -9.91 -6.80 4.06
N LEU A 72 -10.40 -5.57 4.22
CA LEU A 72 -9.60 -4.44 4.72
C LEU A 72 -9.03 -4.67 6.12
N SER A 73 -9.73 -5.43 6.97
CA SER A 73 -9.30 -5.79 8.32
C SER A 73 -8.06 -6.69 8.35
N LYS A 74 -7.77 -7.40 7.26
CA LYS A 74 -6.58 -8.26 7.13
C LYS A 74 -5.32 -7.47 6.75
N GLY A 75 -5.50 -6.28 6.16
CA GLY A 75 -4.39 -5.41 5.76
C GLY A 75 -3.77 -4.66 6.95
N SER A 76 -2.46 -4.43 6.91
CA SER A 76 -1.75 -3.64 7.94
C SER A 76 -1.82 -2.12 7.71
N ALA A 77 -2.88 -1.64 7.04
CA ALA A 77 -3.06 -0.22 6.71
C ALA A 77 -4.00 0.54 7.66
N ASP A 78 -4.61 -0.16 8.64
CA ASP A 78 -5.57 0.41 9.61
C ASP A 78 -6.78 1.10 8.94
N ASP A 79 -7.23 0.57 7.80
CA ASP A 79 -8.45 1.04 7.14
C ASP A 79 -9.67 0.31 7.73
N GLN A 80 -10.41 1.00 8.59
CA GLN A 80 -11.63 0.50 9.25
C GLN A 80 -12.90 0.69 8.38
N GLY A 81 -12.73 0.97 7.09
CA GLY A 81 -13.82 1.11 6.13
C GLY A 81 -14.36 -0.21 5.60
N VAL A 82 -15.11 -0.11 4.50
CA VAL A 82 -15.54 -1.23 3.67
C VAL A 82 -14.88 -1.08 2.31
N MET A 83 -14.53 -2.21 1.68
CA MET A 83 -13.99 -2.22 0.33
C MET A 83 -15.00 -1.57 -0.62
N PRO A 84 -14.65 -0.49 -1.32
CA PRO A 84 -15.54 0.11 -2.32
C PRO A 84 -15.65 -0.81 -3.54
N GLU A 85 -16.80 -0.75 -4.22
CA GLU A 85 -17.05 -1.51 -5.46
C GLU A 85 -16.06 -1.15 -6.58
N HIS A 86 -15.57 0.09 -6.60
CA HIS A 86 -14.59 0.59 -7.58
C HIS A 86 -13.57 1.52 -6.93
N GLY A 87 -12.58 1.96 -7.71
CA GLY A 87 -11.60 2.95 -7.29
C GLY A 87 -12.28 4.22 -6.76
N THR A 88 -12.08 4.50 -5.47
CA THR A 88 -12.52 5.73 -4.78
C THR A 88 -11.34 6.36 -4.07
N LEU A 89 -11.46 7.63 -3.66
CA LEU A 89 -10.38 8.33 -2.94
C LEU A 89 -9.86 7.51 -1.76
N SER A 90 -8.54 7.33 -1.71
CA SER A 90 -7.90 6.59 -0.62
C SER A 90 -8.10 7.31 0.72
N ARG A 91 -8.40 6.54 1.76
CA ARG A 91 -8.67 7.03 3.12
C ARG A 91 -7.47 6.86 4.06
N VAL A 92 -6.38 6.27 3.58
CA VAL A 92 -5.23 5.94 4.40
C VAL A 92 -4.61 7.21 4.97
N ARG A 93 -4.60 7.30 6.29
CA ARG A 93 -3.96 8.39 7.02
C ARG A 93 -2.67 7.85 7.62
N GLN A 94 -1.53 8.34 7.16
CA GLN A 94 -0.26 7.96 7.78
C GLN A 94 -0.24 8.41 9.24
N GLN A 95 -0.17 7.43 10.14
CA GLN A 95 0.06 7.68 11.56
C GLN A 95 1.53 7.43 11.87
N ILE A 96 2.29 8.52 12.01
CA ILE A 96 3.69 8.45 12.42
C ILE A 96 3.73 8.78 13.92
N PRO A 97 4.06 7.81 14.80
CA PRO A 97 4.27 8.10 16.22
C PRO A 97 5.31 9.20 16.39
N LYS A 98 5.16 10.06 17.42
CA LYS A 98 6.10 11.17 17.66
C LYS A 98 7.57 10.73 17.73
N SER A 99 7.84 9.54 18.25
CA SER A 99 9.18 8.97 18.33
C SER A 99 9.80 8.61 16.97
N ARG A 100 8.98 8.52 15.91
CA ARG A 100 9.39 8.20 14.54
C ARG A 100 9.20 9.35 13.57
N CYS A 101 8.71 10.51 14.04
CA CYS A 101 8.67 11.70 13.19
C CYS A 101 10.10 12.08 12.80
N ALA A 102 10.31 12.38 11.51
CA ALA A 102 11.47 13.16 11.12
C ALA A 102 11.45 14.40 12.02
N GLY A 103 12.54 14.70 12.73
CA GLY A 103 12.63 15.77 13.75
C GLY A 103 12.51 17.18 13.17
N ILE A 104 11.51 17.40 12.31
CA ILE A 104 11.12 18.64 11.66
C ILE A 104 10.66 19.56 12.78
N LYS A 105 11.52 20.49 13.13
CA LYS A 105 11.17 21.62 13.98
C LYS A 105 10.29 22.58 13.18
N HIS A 106 9.44 23.35 13.86
CA HIS A 106 8.68 24.40 13.19
C HIS A 106 9.66 25.37 12.49
N PRO A 107 9.37 25.93 11.30
CA PRO A 107 10.30 26.80 10.59
C PRO A 107 10.83 27.96 11.43
N GLU A 108 10.00 28.51 12.34
CA GLU A 108 10.38 29.59 13.26
C GLU A 108 11.34 29.15 14.39
N GLU A 109 11.41 27.84 14.67
CA GLU A 109 12.31 27.25 15.67
C GLU A 109 13.68 26.87 15.09
N ILE A 110 13.83 26.93 13.75
CA ILE A 110 15.10 26.65 13.07
C ILE A 110 15.96 27.92 13.10
N LYS A 111 16.98 27.91 13.95
CA LYS A 111 18.00 28.97 14.01
C LYS A 111 19.30 28.46 13.42
N GLY A 112 19.62 28.94 12.22
CA GLY A 112 20.84 28.58 11.50
C GLY A 112 20.61 27.62 10.33
N PRO A 113 21.64 27.38 9.51
CA PRO A 113 21.56 26.44 8.41
C PRO A 113 21.34 25.00 8.91
N PRO A 114 20.85 24.09 8.05
CA PRO A 114 20.77 22.67 8.38
C PRO A 114 22.13 22.14 8.83
N ASN A 115 22.18 21.28 9.86
CA ASN A 115 23.41 20.76 10.45
C ASN A 115 24.37 20.04 9.47
N TRP A 116 23.90 19.69 8.27
CA TRP A 116 24.67 19.02 7.21
C TRP A 116 25.20 20.00 6.14
N ILE A 117 24.88 21.28 6.24
CA ILE A 117 25.55 22.35 5.51
C ILE A 117 26.61 22.90 6.46
N GLU A 118 27.89 22.67 6.14
CA GLU A 118 28.98 23.33 6.86
C GLU A 118 28.83 24.85 6.66
N GLU A 119 28.84 25.61 7.75
CA GLU A 119 28.95 27.07 7.66
C GLU A 119 30.29 27.38 7.00
N SER A 120 30.25 27.67 5.70
CA SER A 120 31.41 28.20 4.99
C SER A 120 31.80 29.50 5.68
N VAL A 121 32.95 29.46 6.35
CA VAL A 121 33.61 30.57 7.04
C VAL A 121 33.77 31.79 6.13
#